data_AF-A0A8J6V9Y0-F1
#
_entry.id   AF-A0A8J6V9Y0-F1
#
_cell.length_a   1.000
_cell.length_b   1.000
_cell.length_c   1.000
_cell.angle_alpha   90.00
_cell.angle_beta   90.00
_cell.angle_gamma   90.00
#
_symmetry.space_group_name_H-M   'P 1'
#
loop_
_entity.id
_entity.type
_entity.pdbx_description
1 polymer ?
#
loop_
_entity_poly.entity_id
_entity_poly.type
_entity_poly.pdbx_seq_one_letter_code
_entity_poly.pdbx_strand_id
1 'polypeptide(L)'
;MKLRQCGELLAQLGAANAGLYKTDTEESQIELLNRLRDKSFLAVIARSAKCFGRRWHSNNSIFLLESLRFTLGKHTLNNRTMKLNKASDFFIHLGLLLTFNVVGLAVILLAFPTTFTTFNCQRLNSNQGNCELKTLTGPFNKEEVRSFPVKELKSASLESYSYSSKKINYYTRLKTERGGISLPTGFYGPSWNTASLPTEINNFIKDPNQTSFSAQEDDSRWQSYLFLGLFFGTADLIIINSIIMRMKAV
;
A
#
# COMPACT_ATOMS: atom_id res chain seq x y z
N MET A 1 4.19 5.94 -22.55
CA MET A 1 3.47 4.66 -22.43
C MET A 1 2.51 4.79 -21.26
N LYS A 2 1.19 4.66 -21.48
CA LYS A 2 0.18 4.87 -20.43
C LYS A 2 0.14 3.63 -19.51
N LEU A 3 -0.09 3.79 -18.20
CA LEU A 3 -0.12 2.68 -17.20
C LEU A 3 -0.98 1.48 -17.66
N ARG A 4 -2.06 1.76 -18.38
CA ARG A 4 -2.95 0.76 -19.00
C ARG A 4 -2.22 -0.20 -19.95
N GLN A 5 -1.29 0.29 -20.77
CA GLN A 5 -0.50 -0.54 -21.69
C GLN A 5 0.47 -1.46 -20.95
N CYS A 6 0.93 -1.07 -19.76
CA CYS A 6 1.79 -1.91 -18.92
C CYS A 6 0.96 -3.04 -18.28
N GLY A 7 -0.24 -2.74 -17.81
CA GLY A 7 -1.18 -3.73 -17.27
C GLY A 7 -1.60 -4.77 -18.32
N GLU A 8 -1.91 -4.34 -19.54
CA GLU A 8 -2.26 -5.25 -20.65
C GLU A 8 -1.11 -6.20 -21.03
N LEU A 9 0.15 -5.71 -21.03
CA LEU A 9 1.33 -6.54 -21.29
C LEU A 9 1.61 -7.54 -20.16
N LEU A 10 1.43 -7.15 -18.91
CA LEU A 10 1.60 -8.06 -17.77
C LEU A 10 0.51 -9.13 -17.70
N ALA A 11 -0.73 -8.76 -18.05
CA ALA A 11 -1.84 -9.71 -18.15
C ALA A 11 -1.63 -10.73 -19.28
N GLN A 12 -1.14 -10.28 -20.45
CA GLN A 12 -0.78 -11.17 -21.55
C GLN A 12 0.37 -12.12 -21.19
N LEU A 13 1.37 -11.63 -20.46
CA LEU A 13 2.48 -12.45 -19.97
C LEU A 13 2.01 -13.50 -18.95
N GLY A 14 1.13 -13.11 -18.02
CA GLY A 14 0.53 -14.03 -17.05
C GLY A 14 -0.34 -15.11 -17.72
N ALA A 15 -1.13 -14.73 -18.71
CA ALA A 15 -1.97 -15.66 -19.46
C ALA A 15 -1.16 -16.64 -20.33
N ALA A 16 -0.05 -16.19 -20.93
CA ALA A 16 0.88 -17.06 -21.66
C ALA A 16 1.56 -18.08 -20.73
N ASN A 17 2.03 -17.65 -19.55
CA ASN A 17 2.64 -18.56 -18.57
C ASN A 17 1.65 -19.55 -17.94
N ALA A 18 0.38 -19.18 -17.84
CA ALA A 18 -0.69 -20.06 -17.37
C ALA A 18 -1.15 -21.09 -18.41
N GLY A 19 -0.57 -21.10 -19.62
CA GLY A 19 -0.97 -22.01 -20.71
C GLY A 19 -2.36 -21.73 -21.26
N LEU A 20 -2.91 -20.53 -21.03
CA LEU A 20 -4.25 -20.14 -21.49
C LEU A 20 -4.30 -19.84 -23.00
N TYR A 21 -3.13 -19.73 -23.64
CA TYR A 21 -3.00 -19.71 -25.09
C TYR A 21 -2.43 -21.04 -25.56
N LYS A 22 -3.24 -21.81 -26.29
CA LYS A 22 -2.72 -22.89 -27.14
C LYS A 22 -2.03 -22.25 -28.32
N THR A 23 -0.72 -22.09 -28.22
CA THR A 23 0.11 -21.74 -29.35
C THR A 23 0.73 -23.02 -29.88
N ASP A 24 0.25 -23.48 -31.04
CA ASP A 24 0.60 -24.78 -31.62
C ASP A 24 2.04 -24.85 -32.18
N THR A 25 2.84 -23.80 -32.00
CA THR A 25 4.25 -23.75 -32.43
C THR A 25 5.14 -23.04 -31.39
N GLU A 26 6.21 -23.73 -30.94
CA GLU A 26 7.25 -23.19 -30.04
C GLU A 26 7.87 -21.87 -30.56
N GLU A 27 7.86 -21.63 -31.87
CA GLU A 27 8.34 -20.39 -32.51
C GLU A 27 7.60 -19.14 -32.03
N SER A 28 6.30 -19.24 -31.73
CA SER A 28 5.49 -18.08 -31.32
C SER A 28 5.84 -17.56 -29.92
N GLN A 29 6.24 -18.44 -29.01
CA GLN A 29 6.67 -18.05 -27.67
C GLN A 29 8.06 -17.41 -27.68
N ILE A 30 8.96 -17.93 -28.52
CA ILE A 30 10.30 -17.38 -28.73
C ILE A 30 10.21 -16.01 -29.41
N GLU A 31 9.33 -15.83 -30.39
CA GLU A 31 9.12 -14.51 -31.00
C GLU A 31 8.51 -13.50 -30.02
N LEU A 32 7.59 -13.91 -29.15
CA LEU A 32 7.02 -13.04 -28.10
C LEU A 32 8.09 -12.62 -27.08
N LEU A 33 8.92 -13.58 -26.62
CA LEU A 33 10.06 -13.34 -25.73
C LEU A 33 11.10 -12.42 -26.39
N ASN A 34 11.39 -12.63 -27.68
CA ASN A 34 12.32 -11.79 -28.44
C ASN A 34 11.76 -10.37 -28.62
N ARG A 35 10.46 -10.21 -28.86
CA ARG A 35 9.80 -8.88 -28.91
C ARG A 35 9.83 -8.17 -27.55
N LEU A 36 9.70 -8.89 -26.44
CA LEU A 36 9.81 -8.31 -25.09
C LEU A 36 11.27 -7.96 -24.74
N ARG A 37 12.23 -8.76 -25.22
CA ARG A 37 13.67 -8.51 -25.08
C ARG A 37 14.14 -7.30 -25.90
N ASP A 38 13.70 -7.18 -27.15
CA ASP A 38 14.05 -6.06 -28.05
C ASP A 38 13.30 -4.78 -27.70
N LYS A 39 12.04 -4.86 -27.29
CA LYS A 39 11.26 -3.66 -26.96
C LYS A 39 11.48 -3.21 -25.53
N SER A 40 12.67 -2.69 -25.24
CA SER A 40 12.88 -1.71 -24.17
C SER A 40 12.34 -2.08 -22.77
N PHE A 41 11.97 -3.33 -22.50
CA PHE A 41 11.22 -3.69 -21.30
C PHE A 41 12.14 -3.69 -20.09
N LEU A 42 13.37 -4.16 -20.26
CA LEU A 42 14.46 -4.00 -19.30
C LEU A 42 14.83 -2.51 -19.11
N ALA A 43 14.78 -1.70 -20.16
CA ALA A 43 15.02 -0.26 -20.06
C ALA A 43 13.86 0.47 -19.35
N VAL A 44 12.62 -0.01 -19.48
CA VAL A 44 11.43 0.49 -18.78
C VAL A 44 11.44 0.07 -17.32
N ILE A 45 11.77 -1.19 -17.00
CA ILE A 45 11.97 -1.66 -15.61
C ILE A 45 13.14 -0.91 -14.97
N ALA A 46 14.26 -0.75 -15.67
CA ALA A 46 15.41 0.03 -15.18
C ALA A 46 15.07 1.52 -15.01
N ARG A 47 14.29 2.14 -15.92
CA ARG A 47 13.82 3.52 -15.76
C ARG A 47 12.81 3.66 -14.62
N SER A 48 11.91 2.71 -14.44
CA SER A 48 10.95 2.65 -13.33
C SER A 48 11.67 2.52 -12.00
N ALA A 49 12.68 1.64 -11.91
CA ALA A 49 13.56 1.51 -10.75
C ALA A 49 14.39 2.78 -10.49
N LYS A 50 14.87 3.45 -11.55
CA LYS A 50 15.62 4.73 -11.44
C LYS A 50 14.73 5.91 -11.02
N CYS A 51 13.45 5.92 -11.42
CA CYS A 51 12.46 6.88 -10.97
C CYS A 51 12.04 6.64 -9.52
N PHE A 52 11.98 5.38 -9.08
CA PHE A 52 11.72 5.02 -7.68
C PHE A 52 12.94 5.36 -6.79
N GLY A 53 14.15 5.07 -7.26
CA GLY A 53 15.40 5.35 -6.53
C GLY A 53 15.72 6.84 -6.36
N ARG A 54 15.33 7.72 -7.30
CA ARG A 54 15.56 9.18 -7.14
C ARG A 54 14.69 9.84 -6.07
N ARG A 55 13.63 9.18 -5.60
CA ARG A 55 12.80 9.67 -4.48
C ARG A 55 13.18 9.02 -3.15
N TRP A 56 14.17 8.13 -3.15
CA TRP A 56 14.61 7.35 -2.00
C TRP A 56 16.11 7.59 -1.77
N HIS A 57 16.42 8.75 -1.19
CA HIS A 57 17.73 8.99 -0.59
C HIS A 57 17.76 8.33 0.80
N SER A 58 18.26 7.10 0.88
CA SER A 58 18.90 6.52 2.08
C SER A 58 19.34 5.07 1.79
N ASN A 59 20.65 4.82 1.92
CA ASN A 59 21.45 3.61 2.22
C ASN A 59 20.98 2.15 1.94
N ASN A 60 19.75 1.87 1.53
CA ASN A 60 19.22 0.50 1.39
C ASN A 60 19.34 -0.09 -0.03
N SER A 61 19.66 0.70 -1.06
CA SER A 61 19.77 0.22 -2.44
C SER A 61 21.04 -0.62 -2.71
N ILE A 62 22.06 -0.51 -1.85
CA ILE A 62 23.29 -1.31 -1.92
C ILE A 62 23.02 -2.77 -1.54
N PHE A 63 22.12 -3.01 -0.60
CA PHE A 63 21.84 -4.35 -0.06
C PHE A 63 21.17 -5.29 -1.08
N LEU A 64 20.27 -4.77 -1.91
CA LEU A 64 19.57 -5.55 -2.96
C LEU A 64 20.51 -5.94 -4.11
N LEU A 65 21.45 -5.07 -4.48
CA LEU A 65 22.43 -5.33 -5.54
C LEU A 65 23.51 -6.33 -5.12
N GLU A 66 23.94 -6.31 -3.85
CA GLU A 66 24.87 -7.33 -3.33
C GLU A 66 24.21 -8.71 -3.18
N SER A 67 22.94 -8.77 -2.76
CA SER A 67 22.20 -10.03 -2.63
C SER A 67 22.05 -10.74 -3.99
N LEU A 68 21.79 -9.98 -5.05
CA LEU A 68 21.75 -10.50 -6.43
C LEU A 68 23.13 -10.96 -6.93
N ARG A 69 24.21 -10.23 -6.60
CA ARG A 69 25.58 -10.63 -6.94
C ARG A 69 26.02 -11.90 -6.24
N PHE A 70 25.62 -12.09 -4.98
CA PHE A 70 25.96 -13.29 -4.22
C PHE A 70 25.28 -14.55 -4.79
N THR A 71 24.06 -14.40 -5.31
CA THR A 71 23.29 -15.52 -5.89
C THR A 71 23.83 -15.92 -7.27
N LEU A 72 24.34 -14.97 -8.07
CA LEU A 72 24.86 -15.25 -9.41
C LEU A 72 26.36 -15.62 -9.44
N GLY A 73 27.12 -15.31 -8.39
CA GLY A 73 28.58 -15.44 -8.38
C GLY A 73 29.17 -16.81 -8.00
N LYS A 74 28.37 -17.83 -7.67
CA LYS A 74 28.89 -19.09 -7.08
C LYS A 74 28.73 -20.37 -7.90
N HIS A 75 28.32 -20.30 -9.17
CA HIS A 75 28.09 -21.49 -10.01
C HIS A 75 29.28 -21.94 -10.88
N THR A 76 30.50 -21.88 -10.35
CA THR A 76 31.68 -22.55 -10.92
C THR A 76 32.38 -23.40 -9.87
N LEU A 77 31.72 -24.49 -9.43
CA LEU A 77 32.35 -25.50 -8.58
C LEU A 77 32.06 -26.92 -9.08
N ASN A 78 33.16 -27.53 -9.53
CA ASN A 78 33.56 -28.94 -9.52
C ASN A 78 32.48 -30.03 -9.41
N ASN A 79 32.48 -30.92 -10.40
CA ASN A 79 31.42 -31.88 -10.74
C ASN A 79 31.43 -33.18 -9.90
N ARG A 80 31.87 -33.15 -8.64
CA ARG A 80 31.94 -34.36 -7.80
C ARG A 80 31.29 -34.14 -6.45
N THR A 81 30.32 -35.01 -6.16
CA THR A 81 29.58 -35.20 -4.91
C THR A 81 28.65 -34.07 -4.48
N MET A 82 27.54 -33.91 -5.20
CA MET A 82 26.30 -33.41 -4.60
C MET A 82 25.12 -34.28 -5.05
N LYS A 83 24.99 -35.47 -4.43
CA LYS A 83 23.66 -36.02 -4.13
C LYS A 83 23.11 -35.29 -2.89
N LEU A 84 23.14 -33.97 -2.91
CA LEU A 84 22.34 -33.20 -1.96
C LEU A 84 20.90 -33.44 -2.40
N ASN A 85 20.09 -34.01 -1.51
CA ASN A 85 18.72 -34.43 -1.83
C ASN A 85 17.97 -33.27 -2.50
N LYS A 86 17.35 -33.50 -3.68
CA LYS A 86 16.47 -32.52 -4.37
C LYS A 86 15.42 -31.90 -3.41
N ALA A 87 15.08 -32.60 -2.32
CA ALA A 87 14.24 -32.10 -1.24
C ALA A 87 14.87 -30.92 -0.47
N SER A 88 16.17 -30.94 -0.20
CA SER A 88 16.88 -29.87 0.51
C SER A 88 16.83 -28.54 -0.23
N ASP A 89 17.05 -28.55 -1.55
CA ASP A 89 17.00 -27.33 -2.36
C ASP A 89 15.58 -26.75 -2.40
N PHE A 90 14.55 -27.60 -2.45
CA PHE A 90 13.16 -27.18 -2.36
C PHE A 90 12.86 -26.45 -1.04
N PHE A 91 13.32 -27.00 0.09
CA PHE A 91 13.11 -26.36 1.40
C PHE A 91 13.86 -25.03 1.53
N ILE A 92 15.06 -24.91 0.96
CA ILE A 92 15.82 -23.65 0.96
C ILE A 92 15.08 -22.58 0.15
N HIS A 93 14.59 -22.91 -1.04
CA HIS A 93 13.84 -21.96 -1.87
C HIS A 93 12.52 -21.54 -1.22
N LEU A 94 11.78 -22.48 -0.63
CA LEU A 94 10.55 -22.19 0.09
C LEU A 94 10.81 -21.27 1.30
N GLY A 95 11.87 -21.54 2.07
CA GLY A 95 12.29 -20.70 3.19
C GLY A 95 12.62 -19.27 2.76
N LEU A 96 13.39 -19.12 1.67
CA LEU A 96 13.76 -17.82 1.11
C LEU A 96 12.55 -17.00 0.67
N LEU A 97 11.60 -17.63 -0.04
CA LEU A 97 10.34 -17.00 -0.46
C LEU A 97 9.49 -16.55 0.72
N LEU A 98 9.35 -17.39 1.75
CA LEU A 98 8.62 -17.02 2.96
C LEU A 98 9.28 -15.85 3.68
N THR A 99 10.61 -15.87 3.85
CA THR A 99 11.32 -14.74 4.47
C THR A 99 11.17 -13.44 3.67
N PHE A 100 11.21 -13.51 2.34
CA PHE A 100 11.06 -12.32 1.50
C PHE A 100 9.66 -11.71 1.62
N ASN A 101 8.61 -12.54 1.67
CA ASN A 101 7.24 -12.07 1.89
C ASN A 101 7.06 -11.43 3.26
N VAL A 102 7.56 -12.08 4.31
CA VAL A 102 7.46 -11.56 5.69
C VAL A 102 8.20 -10.23 5.81
N VAL A 103 9.42 -10.14 5.28
CA VAL A 103 10.21 -8.90 5.29
C VAL A 103 9.55 -7.82 4.43
N GLY A 104 9.06 -8.17 3.24
CA GLY A 104 8.38 -7.24 2.34
C GLY A 104 7.12 -6.65 2.97
N LEU A 105 6.30 -7.50 3.60
CA LEU A 105 5.11 -7.06 4.33
C LEU A 105 5.47 -6.17 5.52
N ALA A 106 6.48 -6.55 6.31
CA ALA A 106 6.95 -5.75 7.43
C ALA A 106 7.43 -4.36 6.97
N VAL A 107 8.19 -4.29 5.87
CA VAL A 107 8.63 -3.01 5.29
C VAL A 107 7.44 -2.16 4.84
N ILE A 108 6.43 -2.74 4.20
CA ILE A 108 5.23 -2.01 3.79
C ILE A 108 4.49 -1.45 5.01
N LEU A 109 4.26 -2.28 6.05
CA LEU A 109 3.56 -1.87 7.26
C LEU A 109 4.33 -0.79 8.05
N LEU A 110 5.66 -0.82 8.03
CA LEU A 110 6.50 0.17 8.71
C LEU A 110 6.68 1.46 7.90
N ALA A 111 6.80 1.37 6.57
CA ALA A 111 7.02 2.53 5.70
C ALA A 111 5.75 3.37 5.48
N PHE A 112 4.58 2.76 5.64
CA PHE A 112 3.30 3.41 5.41
C PHE A 112 2.39 3.32 6.65
N PRO A 113 2.62 4.16 7.66
CA PRO A 113 1.78 4.17 8.85
C PRO A 113 0.35 4.54 8.47
N THR A 114 -0.59 3.63 8.76
CA THR A 114 -2.02 3.93 8.69
C THR A 114 -2.38 4.89 9.82
N THR A 115 -3.14 5.93 9.50
CA THR A 115 -3.69 6.85 10.49
C THR A 115 -5.19 6.63 10.59
N PHE A 116 -5.68 6.26 11.76
CA PHE A 116 -7.12 6.19 12.04
C PHE A 116 -7.48 7.35 12.93
N THR A 117 -8.49 8.13 12.52
CA THR A 117 -8.96 9.27 13.31
C THR A 117 -10.42 9.06 13.65
N THR A 118 -10.76 9.11 14.94
CA THR A 118 -12.13 9.06 15.41
C THR A 118 -12.43 10.33 16.19
N PHE A 119 -13.53 10.98 15.84
CA PHE A 119 -14.06 12.13 16.54
C PHE A 119 -15.39 11.75 17.21
N ASN A 120 -15.37 11.68 18.54
CA ASN A 120 -16.51 11.25 19.33
C ASN A 120 -16.92 12.36 20.29
N CYS A 121 -18.18 12.76 20.28
CA CYS A 121 -18.75 13.66 21.27
C CYS A 121 -19.86 12.94 22.03
N GLN A 122 -19.82 13.05 23.35
CA GLN A 122 -20.88 12.60 24.24
C GLN A 122 -21.41 13.77 25.03
N ARG A 123 -22.73 13.93 25.01
CA ARG A 123 -23.48 14.97 25.70
C ARG A 123 -24.29 14.31 26.81
N LEU A 124 -23.99 14.67 28.05
CA LEU A 124 -24.70 14.20 29.25
C LEU A 124 -25.95 15.06 29.52
N ASN A 125 -25.86 16.36 29.25
CA ASN A 125 -26.95 17.33 29.31
C ASN A 125 -26.75 18.37 28.19
N SER A 126 -27.76 19.18 27.87
CA SER A 126 -27.72 20.13 26.73
C SER A 126 -26.42 20.94 26.60
N ASN A 127 -25.76 21.28 27.72
CA ASN A 127 -24.50 22.04 27.80
C ASN A 127 -23.33 21.32 28.49
N GLN A 128 -23.47 20.02 28.83
CA GLN A 128 -22.45 19.25 29.53
C GLN A 128 -22.08 18.00 28.72
N GLY A 129 -20.80 17.70 28.67
CA GLY A 129 -20.28 16.60 27.86
C GLY A 129 -18.84 16.83 27.44
N ASN A 130 -18.27 15.85 26.76
CA ASN A 130 -16.91 15.89 26.28
C ASN A 130 -16.84 15.42 24.83
N CYS A 131 -15.98 16.06 24.04
CA CYS A 131 -15.58 15.61 22.73
C CYS A 131 -14.14 15.10 22.81
N GLU A 132 -13.89 13.96 22.18
CA GLU A 132 -12.60 13.30 22.08
C GLU A 132 -12.24 13.15 20.60
N LEU A 133 -11.09 13.71 20.25
CA LEU A 133 -10.42 13.44 18.99
C LEU A 133 -9.30 12.43 19.28
N LYS A 134 -9.48 11.20 18.82
CA LYS A 134 -8.47 10.14 18.93
C LYS A 134 -7.82 9.94 17.58
N THR A 135 -6.50 10.02 17.55
CA THR A 135 -5.69 9.74 16.38
C THR A 135 -4.77 8.57 16.70
N LEU A 136 -4.95 7.45 16.01
CA LEU A 136 -4.07 6.29 16.08
C LEU A 136 -3.12 6.35 14.88
N THR A 137 -1.83 6.50 15.15
CA THR A 137 -0.81 6.56 14.10
C THR A 137 0.09 5.34 14.10
N GLY A 138 0.17 4.67 12.95
CA GLY A 138 1.17 3.66 12.64
C GLY A 138 0.90 2.27 13.23
N PRO A 139 1.81 1.32 12.98
CA PRO A 139 1.62 -0.10 13.30
C PRO A 139 1.65 -0.40 14.81
N PHE A 140 2.17 0.52 15.61
CA PHE A 140 2.25 0.40 17.07
C PHE A 140 1.14 1.17 17.80
N ASN A 141 0.10 1.62 17.07
CA ASN A 141 -1.06 2.32 17.63
C ASN A 141 -0.67 3.45 18.59
N LYS A 142 0.24 4.34 18.17
CA LYS A 142 0.51 5.53 18.98
C LYS A 142 -0.77 6.36 19.02
N GLU A 143 -1.41 6.34 20.19
CA GLU A 143 -2.68 7.01 20.43
C GLU A 143 -2.43 8.44 20.92
N GLU A 144 -2.96 9.41 20.19
CA GLU A 144 -3.07 10.78 20.64
C GLU A 144 -4.54 11.09 20.88
N VAL A 145 -4.90 11.30 22.14
CA VAL A 145 -6.26 11.70 22.54
C VAL A 145 -6.27 13.17 22.90
N ARG A 146 -7.10 13.96 22.21
CA ARG A 146 -7.39 15.35 22.56
C ARG A 146 -8.84 15.47 22.98
N SER A 147 -9.04 15.76 24.26
CA SER A 147 -10.38 15.96 24.82
C SER A 147 -10.69 17.44 25.05
N PHE A 148 -11.90 17.87 24.73
CA PHE A 148 -12.40 19.20 25.04
C PHE A 148 -13.91 19.18 25.30
N PRO A 149 -14.42 20.02 26.22
CA PRO A 149 -15.83 19.97 26.60
C PRO A 149 -16.73 20.46 25.45
N VAL A 150 -17.93 19.88 25.34
CA VAL A 150 -18.89 20.20 24.25
C VAL A 150 -19.21 21.70 24.17
N LYS A 151 -19.26 22.40 25.31
CA LYS A 151 -19.50 23.85 25.38
C LYS A 151 -18.45 24.70 24.63
N GLU A 152 -17.23 24.19 24.50
CA GLU A 152 -16.16 24.87 23.79
C GLU A 152 -16.34 24.78 22.27
N LEU A 153 -17.08 23.79 21.76
CA LEU A 153 -17.33 23.58 20.34
C LEU A 153 -18.37 24.59 19.82
N LYS A 154 -17.95 25.53 18.97
CA LYS A 154 -18.82 26.60 18.44
C LYS A 154 -19.37 26.30 17.06
N SER A 155 -18.53 25.79 16.16
CA SER A 155 -18.91 25.46 14.78
C SER A 155 -17.88 24.53 14.15
N ALA A 156 -18.27 23.85 13.07
CA ALA A 156 -17.36 23.19 12.14
C ALA A 156 -17.46 23.86 10.76
N SER A 157 -16.32 24.06 10.11
CA SER A 157 -16.25 24.63 8.77
C SER A 157 -15.34 23.83 7.85
N LEU A 158 -15.70 23.76 6.58
CA LEU A 158 -14.82 23.22 5.54
C LEU A 158 -13.83 24.31 5.12
N GLU A 159 -12.55 24.08 5.38
CA GLU A 159 -11.46 24.91 4.87
C GLU A 159 -10.77 24.20 3.71
N SER A 160 -10.06 24.96 2.88
CA SER A 160 -9.30 24.39 1.77
C SER A 160 -7.89 24.96 1.74
N TYR A 161 -6.89 24.11 1.49
CA TYR A 161 -5.54 24.55 1.20
C TYR A 161 -5.12 24.07 -0.20
N SER A 162 -4.36 24.92 -0.88
CA SER A 162 -3.79 24.61 -2.19
C SER A 162 -2.27 24.53 -2.07
N TYR A 163 -1.71 23.32 -2.19
CA TYR A 163 -0.24 23.15 -2.26
C TYR A 163 0.29 23.36 -3.68
N SER A 164 -0.58 23.29 -4.70
CA SER A 164 -0.22 23.52 -6.10
C SER A 164 -1.44 24.01 -6.86
N SER A 165 -1.24 24.78 -7.93
CA SER A 165 -2.30 25.36 -8.77
C SER A 165 -3.32 24.36 -9.35
N LYS A 166 -3.09 23.05 -9.22
CA LYS A 166 -3.94 21.98 -9.77
C LYS A 166 -4.62 21.10 -8.72
N LYS A 167 -4.35 21.29 -7.42
CA LYS A 167 -4.93 20.44 -6.36
C LYS A 167 -5.34 21.26 -5.14
N ILE A 168 -6.65 21.38 -4.96
CA ILE A 168 -7.28 21.91 -3.76
C ILE A 168 -7.59 20.72 -2.85
N ASN A 169 -7.10 20.76 -1.61
CA ASN A 169 -7.45 19.77 -0.59
C ASN A 169 -8.39 20.46 0.39
N TYR A 170 -9.41 19.73 0.81
CA TYR A 170 -10.40 20.21 1.77
C TYR A 170 -10.19 19.53 3.12
N TYR A 171 -10.39 20.27 4.20
CA TYR A 171 -10.29 19.76 5.55
C TYR A 171 -11.35 20.38 6.45
N THR A 172 -11.78 19.62 7.44
CA THR A 172 -12.73 20.12 8.44
C THR A 172 -11.96 20.79 9.57
N ARG A 173 -12.30 22.04 9.87
CA ARG A 173 -11.78 22.76 11.03
C ARG A 173 -12.89 22.94 12.05
N LEU A 174 -12.63 22.48 13.27
CA LEU A 174 -13.48 22.72 14.42
C LEU A 174 -13.09 24.06 15.04
N LYS A 175 -14.06 24.97 15.19
CA LYS A 175 -13.88 26.23 15.89
C LYS A 175 -14.23 26.00 17.35
N THR A 176 -13.23 26.11 18.21
CA THR A 176 -13.38 26.06 19.67
C THR A 176 -13.12 27.42 20.30
N GLU A 177 -13.47 27.61 21.57
CA GLU A 177 -13.11 28.82 22.33
C GLU A 177 -11.59 29.03 22.41
N ARG A 178 -10.82 27.94 22.44
CA ARG A 178 -9.34 27.96 22.51
C ARG A 178 -8.67 28.12 21.15
N GLY A 179 -9.44 28.20 20.07
CA GLY A 179 -8.95 28.31 18.70
C GLY A 179 -9.47 27.22 17.78
N GLY A 180 -8.88 27.12 16.59
CA GLY A 180 -9.27 26.15 15.57
C GLY A 180 -8.52 24.84 15.69
N ILE A 181 -9.22 23.72 15.86
CA ILE A 181 -8.66 22.37 15.79
C ILE A 181 -8.91 21.83 14.37
N SER A 182 -7.84 21.57 13.63
CA SER A 182 -7.96 20.91 12.32
C SER A 182 -8.11 19.42 12.52
N LEU A 183 -9.15 18.83 11.93
CA LEU A 183 -9.24 17.37 11.82
C LEU A 183 -8.23 16.90 10.79
N PRO A 184 -7.42 15.86 11.08
CA PRO A 184 -6.46 15.29 10.15
C PRO A 184 -7.13 14.98 8.80
N THR A 185 -6.50 15.39 7.71
CA THR A 185 -6.97 15.08 6.36
C THR A 185 -6.49 13.69 5.93
N GLY A 186 -7.31 12.67 6.13
CA GLY A 186 -7.17 11.41 5.39
C GLY A 186 -7.62 11.53 3.93
N PHE A 187 -8.35 12.59 3.60
CA PHE A 187 -9.00 12.87 2.30
C PHE A 187 -8.03 13.19 1.14
N TYR A 188 -7.34 12.17 0.64
CA TYR A 188 -6.85 12.12 -0.74
C TYR A 188 -7.93 11.68 -1.75
N GLY A 189 -9.20 11.67 -1.34
CA GLY A 189 -10.35 11.40 -2.19
C GLY A 189 -10.94 12.68 -2.79
N PRO A 190 -11.31 12.71 -4.08
CA PRO A 190 -12.00 13.85 -4.66
C PRO A 190 -13.31 14.11 -3.90
N SER A 191 -13.45 15.29 -3.32
CA SER A 191 -14.63 16.17 -3.24
C SER A 191 -16.04 15.72 -2.77
N TRP A 192 -16.45 14.44 -2.67
CA TRP A 192 -17.90 14.15 -2.50
C TRP A 192 -18.42 14.01 -1.06
N ASN A 193 -17.64 13.51 -0.10
CA ASN A 193 -18.13 13.33 1.29
C ASN A 193 -17.58 14.31 2.33
N THR A 194 -16.56 15.11 2.02
CA THR A 194 -15.97 16.05 2.99
C THR A 194 -16.89 17.20 3.40
N ALA A 195 -17.88 17.55 2.57
CA ALA A 195 -18.83 18.62 2.87
C ALA A 195 -19.91 18.22 3.89
N SER A 196 -20.19 16.91 4.02
CA SER A 196 -21.23 16.41 4.93
C SER A 196 -20.81 16.53 6.39
N LEU A 197 -19.55 16.22 6.72
CA LEU A 197 -19.05 16.16 8.09
C LEU A 197 -19.18 17.49 8.87
N PRO A 198 -18.77 18.67 8.34
CA PRO A 198 -19.04 19.93 9.03
C PRO A 198 -20.52 20.20 9.26
N THR A 199 -21.38 19.77 8.32
CA THR A 199 -22.84 19.94 8.42
C THR A 199 -23.41 19.05 9.52
N GLU A 200 -23.00 17.79 9.60
CA GLU A 200 -23.40 16.86 10.64
C GLU A 200 -22.94 17.31 12.03
N ILE A 201 -21.70 17.79 12.15
CA ILE A 201 -21.19 18.36 13.41
C ILE A 201 -22.01 19.59 13.80
N ASN A 202 -22.30 20.48 12.85
CA ASN A 202 -23.12 21.66 13.11
C ASN A 202 -24.57 21.30 13.48
N ASN A 203 -25.12 20.21 12.93
CA ASN A 203 -26.43 19.70 13.33
C ASN A 203 -26.40 19.16 14.77
N PHE A 204 -25.36 18.41 15.14
CA PHE A 204 -25.13 18.00 16.53
C PHE A 204 -25.02 19.21 17.46
N ILE A 205 -24.28 20.25 17.09
CA ILE A 205 -24.17 21.48 17.91
C ILE A 205 -25.53 22.15 18.09
N LYS A 206 -26.34 22.22 17.03
CA LYS A 206 -27.67 22.86 17.04
C LYS A 206 -28.74 22.06 17.78
N ASP A 207 -28.66 20.73 17.77
CA ASP A 207 -29.64 19.86 18.43
C ASP A 207 -29.16 19.44 19.83
N PRO A 208 -29.70 20.06 20.91
CA PRO A 208 -29.35 19.67 22.27
C PRO A 208 -29.86 18.30 22.69
N ASN A 209 -30.80 17.70 21.94
CA ASN A 209 -31.35 16.38 22.23
C ASN A 209 -30.46 15.26 21.68
N GLN A 210 -29.54 15.57 20.76
CA GLN A 210 -28.58 14.59 20.26
C GLN A 210 -27.51 14.32 21.33
N THR A 211 -27.60 13.15 21.97
CA THR A 211 -26.74 12.74 23.09
C THR A 211 -25.35 12.31 22.65
N SER A 212 -25.19 11.83 21.41
CA SER A 212 -23.90 11.38 20.90
C SER A 212 -23.71 11.70 19.43
N PHE A 213 -22.46 12.00 19.09
CA PHE A 213 -21.98 12.11 17.71
C PHE A 213 -20.68 11.34 17.59
N SER A 214 -20.56 10.55 16.54
CA SER A 214 -19.34 9.80 16.24
C SER A 214 -19.09 9.86 14.75
N ALA A 215 -17.89 10.31 14.39
CA ALA A 215 -17.39 10.28 13.04
C ALA A 215 -16.05 9.54 13.04
N GLN A 216 -15.96 8.50 12.21
CA GLN A 216 -14.74 7.74 12.01
C GLN A 216 -14.24 7.96 10.59
N GLU A 217 -12.95 8.31 10.49
CA GLU A 217 -12.26 8.38 9.21
C GLU A 217 -11.32 7.19 9.09
N ASP A 218 -11.71 6.25 8.22
CA ASP A 218 -10.88 5.12 7.84
C ASP A 218 -9.96 5.54 6.68
N ASP A 219 -8.65 5.54 6.92
CA ASP A 219 -7.69 5.69 5.83
C ASP A 219 -7.73 4.45 4.92
N SER A 220 -8.57 4.51 3.89
CA SER A 220 -8.77 3.44 2.90
C SER A 220 -7.49 2.90 2.24
N ARG A 221 -6.33 3.56 2.44
CA ARG A 221 -5.02 3.06 2.02
C ARG A 221 -4.68 1.68 2.59
N TRP A 222 -5.23 1.28 3.75
CA TRP A 222 -4.99 -0.08 4.25
C TRP A 222 -5.44 -1.16 3.24
N GLN A 223 -6.51 -0.89 2.47
CA GLN A 223 -6.99 -1.80 1.43
C GLN A 223 -5.97 -1.93 0.30
N SER A 224 -5.33 -0.82 -0.12
CA SER A 224 -4.33 -0.88 -1.20
C SER A 224 -3.08 -1.67 -0.78
N TYR A 225 -2.69 -1.63 0.49
CA TYR A 225 -1.60 -2.48 1.00
C TYR A 225 -1.97 -3.96 1.01
N LEU A 226 -3.21 -4.32 1.34
CA LEU A 226 -3.68 -5.70 1.24
C LEU A 226 -3.66 -6.21 -0.21
N PHE A 227 -4.14 -5.40 -1.16
CA PHE A 227 -4.07 -5.76 -2.57
C PHE A 227 -2.62 -5.93 -3.03
N LEU A 228 -1.71 -5.03 -2.62
CA LEU A 228 -0.29 -5.14 -2.95
C LEU A 228 0.32 -6.43 -2.39
N GLY A 229 0.00 -6.80 -1.14
CA GLY A 229 0.44 -8.06 -0.55
C GLY A 229 -0.08 -9.30 -1.31
N LEU A 230 -1.35 -9.30 -1.71
CA LEU A 230 -1.93 -10.38 -2.53
C LEU A 230 -1.27 -10.49 -3.91
N PHE A 231 -0.92 -9.36 -4.54
CA PHE A 231 -0.21 -9.37 -5.82
C PHE A 231 1.17 -10.01 -5.70
N PHE A 232 1.92 -9.73 -4.63
CA PHE A 232 3.22 -10.38 -4.40
C PHE A 232 3.05 -11.87 -4.09
N GLY A 233 2.10 -12.25 -3.23
CA GLY A 233 1.85 -13.65 -2.90
C GLY A 233 1.43 -14.50 -4.11
N THR A 234 0.61 -13.95 -5.02
CA THR A 234 0.22 -14.66 -6.26
C THR A 234 1.37 -14.81 -7.24
N ALA A 235 2.23 -13.80 -7.39
CA ALA A 235 3.41 -13.88 -8.23
C ALA A 235 4.36 -14.99 -7.74
N ASP A 236 4.55 -15.11 -6.43
CA ASP A 236 5.39 -16.15 -5.84
C ASP A 236 4.83 -17.55 -6.03
N LEU A 237 3.51 -17.74 -5.90
CA LEU A 237 2.86 -19.02 -6.20
C LEU A 237 3.05 -19.45 -7.66
N ILE A 238 3.01 -18.51 -8.61
CA ILE A 238 3.26 -18.80 -10.03
C ILE A 238 4.71 -19.27 -10.24
N ILE A 239 5.68 -18.62 -9.58
CA ILE A 239 7.09 -19.00 -9.66
C ILE A 239 7.30 -20.40 -9.07
N ILE A 240 6.73 -20.69 -7.89
CA ILE A 240 6.83 -22.00 -7.24
C ILE A 240 6.23 -23.09 -8.15
N ASN A 241 5.02 -22.88 -8.68
CA ASN A 241 4.40 -23.84 -9.59
C ASN A 241 5.24 -24.08 -10.85
N SER A 242 5.86 -23.02 -11.40
CA SER A 242 6.74 -23.14 -12.56
C SER A 242 7.99 -23.99 -12.26
N ILE A 243 8.57 -23.86 -11.06
CA ILE A 243 9.70 -24.68 -10.61
C ILE A 243 9.27 -26.15 -10.43
N ILE A 244 8.12 -26.40 -9.79
CA ILE A 244 7.58 -27.75 -9.58
C ILE A 244 7.33 -28.46 -10.92
N MET A 245 6.75 -27.76 -11.90
CA MET A 245 6.50 -28.34 -13.23
C MET A 245 7.82 -28.72 -13.93
N ARG A 246 8.85 -27.88 -13.84
CA ARG A 246 10.19 -28.21 -14.38
C ARG A 246 10.81 -29.42 -13.70
N MET A 247 10.61 -29.61 -12.39
CA MET A 247 11.13 -30.77 -11.67
C MET A 247 10.43 -32.08 -12.04
N LYS A 248 9.15 -32.05 -12.44
CA LYS A 248 8.43 -33.25 -12.90
C LYS A 248 8.78 -33.67 -14.33
N ALA A 249 9.27 -32.74 -15.14
CA ALA A 249 9.66 -33.01 -16.53
C ALA A 249 11.07 -33.65 -16.66
N VAL A 250 11.85 -33.74 -15.57
CA VAL A 250 13.21 -34.32 -15.52
C VAL A 250 13.23 -35.58 -14.68
#